data_AF-D6YWT2-F1
#
_entry.id   AF-D6YWT2-F1
#
_cell.length_a   1.000
_cell.length_b   1.000
_cell.length_c   1.000
_cell.angle_alpha   90.00
_cell.angle_beta   90.00
_cell.angle_gamma   90.00
#
_symmetry.space_group_name_H-M   'P 1'
#
loop_
_entity.id
_entity.type
_entity.pdbx_description
1 polymer ?
#
loop_
_entity_poly.entity_id
_entity_poly.type
_entity_poly.pdbx_seq_one_letter_code
_entity_poly.pdbx_strand_id
1 'polypeptide(L)'
;MQEPTAAQLIKRLFSVIGLGVAAAIGVAVFFIYFFSPSGSYPISELLLNPQVAKELRYQVDGKTYVFSRVELLSYNEAGNTWETKQVSLDQYQKFYSLIQSDKSEVIPDDAVKNAFYQSNPAILSIVVRKEGVNTDQVFQEVQISTGGDAYRVSLREEQALPQWAYFTHADIYQKTLEAFGWDL
;
A
#
# COMPACT_ATOMS: atom_id res chain seq x y z
N MET A 1 -52.62 -26.22 36.00
CA MET A 1 -51.45 -25.50 35.43
C MET A 1 -50.88 -24.66 36.55
N GLN A 2 -49.62 -24.86 36.94
CA GLN A 2 -48.97 -24.01 37.95
C GLN A 2 -48.39 -22.78 37.26
N GLU A 3 -48.68 -21.59 37.78
CA GLU A 3 -48.05 -20.36 37.27
C GLU A 3 -46.55 -20.35 37.62
N PRO A 4 -45.69 -19.90 36.69
CA PRO A 4 -44.26 -19.81 36.95
C PRO A 4 -43.98 -18.80 38.05
N THR A 5 -43.12 -19.17 38.99
CA THR A 5 -42.67 -18.27 40.07
C THR A 5 -41.80 -17.14 39.50
N ALA A 6 -41.75 -15.99 40.19
CA ALA A 6 -40.92 -14.86 39.79
C ALA A 6 -39.44 -15.25 39.56
N ALA A 7 -38.90 -16.15 40.38
CA ALA A 7 -37.54 -16.67 40.23
C ALA A 7 -37.34 -17.48 38.92
N GLN A 8 -38.35 -18.24 38.49
CA GLN A 8 -38.33 -18.97 37.22
C GLN A 8 -38.42 -18.01 36.03
N LEU A 9 -39.23 -16.96 36.13
CA LEU A 9 -39.30 -15.90 35.11
C LEU A 9 -37.97 -15.16 34.97
N ILE A 10 -37.32 -14.80 36.08
CA ILE A 10 -36.01 -14.14 36.10
C ILE A 10 -34.93 -15.04 35.48
N LYS A 11 -34.88 -16.32 35.85
CA LYS A 11 -33.92 -17.27 35.25
C LYS A 11 -34.11 -17.43 33.75
N ARG A 12 -35.37 -17.51 33.27
CA ARG A 12 -35.67 -17.58 31.83
C ARG A 12 -35.24 -16.31 31.11
N LEU A 13 -35.51 -15.14 31.68
CA LEU A 13 -35.09 -13.85 31.12
C LEU A 13 -33.57 -13.78 30.96
N PHE A 14 -32.80 -14.10 32.01
CA PHE A 14 -31.34 -14.11 31.93
C PHE A 14 -30.80 -15.15 30.94
N SER A 15 -31.47 -16.30 30.81
CA SER A 15 -31.08 -17.32 29.83
C SER A 15 -31.28 -16.83 28.39
N VAL A 16 -32.38 -16.15 28.10
CA VAL A 16 -32.66 -15.57 26.78
C VAL A 16 -31.66 -14.45 26.46
N ILE A 17 -31.40 -13.56 27.42
CA ILE A 17 -30.40 -12.49 27.27
C ILE A 17 -29.00 -13.10 27.03
N GLY A 18 -28.60 -14.08 27.84
CA GLY A 18 -27.31 -14.75 27.71
C GLY A 18 -27.14 -15.45 26.36
N LEU A 19 -28.19 -16.12 25.86
CA LEU A 19 -28.18 -16.75 24.53
C LEU A 19 -28.06 -15.70 23.42
N GLY A 20 -28.77 -14.56 23.55
CA GLY A 20 -28.67 -13.46 22.60
C GLY A 20 -27.26 -12.84 22.54
N VAL A 21 -26.64 -12.62 23.69
CA VAL A 21 -25.26 -12.12 23.77
C VAL A 21 -24.27 -13.13 23.18
N ALA A 22 -24.41 -14.42 23.51
CA ALA A 22 -23.55 -15.47 22.97
C ALA A 22 -23.68 -15.59 21.45
N ALA A 23 -24.91 -15.49 20.91
CA ALA A 23 -25.15 -15.48 19.47
C ALA A 23 -24.50 -14.26 18.80
N ALA A 24 -24.64 -13.06 19.38
CA ALA A 24 -24.01 -11.85 18.85
C ALA A 24 -22.47 -11.95 18.84
N ILE A 25 -21.87 -12.46 19.91
CA ILE A 25 -20.42 -12.71 19.98
C ILE A 25 -20.00 -13.74 18.93
N GLY A 26 -20.76 -14.84 18.79
CA GLY A 26 -20.49 -15.87 17.80
C GLY A 26 -20.51 -15.33 16.37
N VAL A 27 -21.50 -14.49 16.05
CA VAL A 27 -21.58 -13.80 14.75
C VAL A 27 -20.41 -12.85 14.56
N ALA A 28 -20.05 -12.05 15.56
CA ALA A 28 -18.91 -11.13 15.47
C ALA A 28 -17.60 -11.88 15.22
N VAL A 29 -17.33 -12.96 15.95
CA VAL A 29 -16.15 -13.82 15.75
C VAL A 29 -16.17 -14.49 14.38
N PHE A 30 -17.33 -14.95 13.91
CA PHE A 30 -17.46 -15.51 12.57
C PHE A 30 -17.11 -14.48 11.49
N PHE A 31 -17.61 -13.25 11.60
CA PHE A 31 -17.26 -12.17 10.66
C PHE A 31 -15.79 -11.80 10.74
N ILE A 32 -15.20 -11.74 11.94
CA ILE A 32 -13.77 -11.46 12.08
C ILE A 32 -12.94 -12.62 11.50
N TYR A 33 -13.31 -13.87 11.70
CA TYR A 33 -12.49 -14.98 11.23
C TYR A 33 -12.59 -15.23 9.72
N PHE A 34 -13.80 -15.13 9.15
CA PHE A 34 -14.05 -15.44 7.74
C PHE A 34 -14.03 -14.21 6.83
N PHE A 35 -14.37 -13.04 7.35
CA PHE A 35 -14.52 -11.81 6.58
C PHE A 35 -13.63 -10.68 7.11
N SER A 36 -12.70 -10.94 8.05
CA SER A 36 -11.64 -9.98 8.29
C SER A 36 -10.94 -9.80 6.95
N PRO A 37 -10.91 -8.56 6.40
CA PRO A 37 -10.14 -8.30 5.21
C PRO A 37 -8.75 -8.86 5.49
N SER A 38 -8.19 -9.66 4.57
CA SER A 38 -6.94 -10.38 4.78
C SER A 38 -5.75 -9.47 5.14
N GLY A 39 -5.96 -8.15 5.27
CA GLY A 39 -4.99 -7.11 5.61
C GLY A 39 -3.94 -6.89 4.53
N SER A 40 -3.81 -7.86 3.63
CA SER A 40 -2.95 -7.86 2.47
C SER A 40 -3.69 -7.28 1.27
N TYR A 41 -3.14 -6.24 0.70
CA TYR A 41 -3.55 -5.68 -0.58
C TYR A 41 -2.64 -6.21 -1.67
N PRO A 42 -3.15 -6.75 -2.78
CA PRO A 42 -2.30 -7.05 -3.92
C PRO A 42 -1.74 -5.74 -4.48
N ILE A 43 -0.45 -5.73 -4.83
CA ILE A 43 0.19 -4.50 -5.32
C ILE A 43 -0.46 -3.97 -6.60
N SER A 44 -1.05 -4.86 -7.40
CA SER A 44 -1.75 -4.51 -8.64
C SER A 44 -2.96 -3.59 -8.42
N GLU A 45 -3.56 -3.60 -7.22
CA GLU A 45 -4.65 -2.71 -6.83
C GLU A 45 -4.15 -1.38 -6.24
N LEU A 46 -2.91 -1.35 -5.74
CA LEU A 46 -2.35 -0.18 -5.09
C LEU A 46 -1.49 0.66 -6.04
N LEU A 47 -0.63 0.02 -6.82
CA LEU A 47 0.30 0.67 -7.73
C LEU A 47 -0.35 0.88 -9.10
N LEU A 48 -0.20 2.09 -9.64
CA LEU A 48 -0.82 2.44 -10.91
C LEU A 48 -0.20 1.64 -12.06
N ASN A 49 -1.01 0.82 -12.72
CA ASN A 49 -0.60 0.09 -13.92
C ASN A 49 -0.06 1.07 -14.99
N PRO A 50 1.03 0.74 -15.73
CA PRO A 50 1.66 1.65 -16.70
C PRO A 50 0.74 2.13 -17.84
N GLN A 51 -0.15 1.26 -18.34
CA GLN A 51 -1.14 1.63 -19.37
C GLN A 51 -2.15 2.63 -18.80
N VAL A 52 -2.63 2.39 -17.58
CA VAL A 52 -3.53 3.31 -16.87
C VAL A 52 -2.82 4.63 -16.54
N ALA A 53 -1.54 4.57 -16.13
CA ALA A 53 -0.73 5.74 -15.82
C ALA A 53 -0.63 6.67 -17.04
N LYS A 54 -0.38 6.13 -18.23
CA LYS A 54 -0.32 6.90 -19.48
C LYS A 54 -1.61 7.66 -19.76
N GLU A 55 -2.75 7.10 -19.41
CA GLU A 55 -4.09 7.66 -19.63
C GLU A 55 -4.62 8.46 -18.43
N LEU A 56 -3.83 8.55 -17.35
CA LEU A 56 -4.25 9.22 -16.12
C LEU A 56 -4.60 10.68 -16.39
N ARG A 57 -5.88 10.98 -16.18
CA ARG A 57 -6.46 12.32 -16.23
C ARG A 57 -7.54 12.43 -15.17
N TYR A 58 -7.41 13.36 -14.24
CA TYR A 58 -8.39 13.56 -13.17
C TYR A 58 -8.53 15.04 -12.81
N GLN A 59 -9.63 15.42 -12.13
CA GLN A 59 -9.91 16.80 -11.76
C GLN A 59 -10.07 16.92 -10.24
N VAL A 60 -9.38 17.89 -9.63
CA VAL A 60 -9.52 18.24 -8.20
C VAL A 60 -9.62 19.76 -8.10
N ASP A 61 -10.61 20.26 -7.38
CA ASP A 61 -10.86 21.70 -7.19
C ASP A 61 -10.88 22.50 -8.50
N GLY A 62 -11.53 21.95 -9.53
CA GLY A 62 -11.59 22.59 -10.85
C GLY A 62 -10.30 22.51 -11.68
N LYS A 63 -9.22 21.92 -11.16
CA LYS A 63 -7.92 21.78 -11.84
C LYS A 63 -7.77 20.38 -12.40
N THR A 64 -7.47 20.27 -13.69
CA THR A 64 -7.15 18.99 -14.34
C THR A 64 -5.69 18.63 -14.10
N TYR A 65 -5.42 17.38 -13.72
CA TYR A 65 -4.09 16.79 -13.61
C TYR A 65 -3.96 15.67 -14.63
N VAL A 66 -2.80 15.60 -15.28
CA VAL A 66 -2.46 14.59 -16.26
C VAL A 66 -1.12 13.96 -15.93
N PHE A 67 -0.91 12.72 -16.37
CA PHE A 67 0.41 12.09 -16.28
C PHE A 67 1.51 12.96 -16.88
N SER A 68 2.64 13.04 -16.19
CA SER A 68 3.84 13.78 -16.59
C SER A 68 4.96 12.80 -16.93
N ARG A 69 5.41 12.03 -15.93
CA ARG A 69 6.54 11.10 -16.05
C ARG A 69 6.64 10.15 -14.85
N VAL A 70 7.52 9.18 -14.96
CA VAL A 70 8.00 8.35 -13.85
C VAL A 70 9.46 8.71 -13.60
N GLU A 71 9.86 8.87 -12.34
CA GLU A 71 11.23 9.18 -11.94
C GLU A 71 11.70 8.20 -10.88
N LEU A 72 12.95 7.76 -10.96
CA LEU A 72 13.63 7.05 -9.88
C LEU A 72 14.72 7.97 -9.32
N LEU A 73 14.65 8.20 -8.02
CA LEU A 73 15.67 8.85 -7.21
C LEU A 73 16.47 7.76 -6.48
N SER A 74 17.78 7.71 -6.65
CA SER A 74 18.64 6.75 -5.97
C SER A 74 19.89 7.43 -5.41
N TYR A 75 20.44 6.85 -4.35
CA TYR A 75 21.66 7.36 -3.73
C TYR A 75 22.88 6.73 -4.38
N ASN A 76 23.71 7.55 -5.02
CA ASN A 76 24.99 7.11 -5.56
C ASN A 76 26.05 7.16 -4.45
N GLU A 77 26.48 5.99 -3.97
CA GLU A 77 27.50 5.88 -2.92
C GLU A 77 28.88 6.38 -3.37
N ALA A 78 29.25 6.13 -4.64
CA ALA A 78 30.54 6.56 -5.17
C ALA A 78 30.65 8.09 -5.27
N GLY A 79 29.54 8.76 -5.63
CA GLY A 79 29.46 10.22 -5.71
C GLY A 79 29.05 10.90 -4.40
N ASN A 80 28.53 10.14 -3.42
CA ASN A 80 27.88 10.66 -2.22
C ASN A 80 26.78 11.70 -2.57
N THR A 81 26.01 11.43 -3.63
CA THR A 81 25.01 12.33 -4.18
C THR A 81 23.72 11.58 -4.54
N TRP A 82 22.60 12.28 -4.41
CA TRP A 82 21.33 11.80 -4.92
C TRP A 82 21.21 12.06 -6.41
N GLU A 83 20.81 11.04 -7.16
CA GLU A 83 20.64 11.11 -8.60
C GLU A 83 19.18 10.81 -8.95
N THR A 84 18.60 11.65 -9.81
CA THR A 84 17.26 11.45 -10.35
C THR A 84 17.37 11.05 -11.81
N LYS A 85 16.73 9.94 -12.17
CA LYS A 85 16.62 9.48 -13.55
C LYS A 85 15.17 9.36 -13.95
N GLN A 86 14.81 9.93 -15.10
CA GLN A 86 13.50 9.68 -15.68
C GLN A 86 13.43 8.24 -16.20
N VAL A 87 12.37 7.54 -15.82
CA VAL A 87 12.11 6.14 -16.20
C VAL A 87 11.08 6.12 -17.32
N SER A 88 11.35 5.37 -18.39
CA SER A 88 10.39 5.20 -19.47
C SER A 88 9.21 4.33 -19.03
N LEU A 89 8.06 4.45 -19.70
CA LEU A 89 6.90 3.60 -19.38
C LEU A 89 7.19 2.11 -19.62
N ASP A 90 8.05 1.76 -20.58
CA ASP A 90 8.45 0.37 -20.84
C ASP A 90 9.33 -0.17 -19.71
N GLN A 91 10.24 0.66 -19.17
CA GLN A 91 11.03 0.32 -17.99
C GLN A 91 10.14 0.16 -16.76
N TYR A 92 9.21 1.09 -16.55
CA TYR A 92 8.21 0.99 -15.50
C TYR A 92 7.34 -0.26 -15.63
N GLN A 93 6.97 -0.66 -16.86
CA GLN A 93 6.25 -1.91 -17.11
C GLN A 93 7.04 -3.15 -16.69
N LYS A 94 8.36 -3.18 -16.90
CA LYS A 94 9.20 -4.30 -16.44
C LYS A 94 9.16 -4.41 -14.91
N PHE A 95 9.33 -3.29 -14.21
CA PHE A 95 9.22 -3.23 -12.76
C PHE A 95 7.82 -3.62 -12.27
N TYR A 96 6.75 -3.07 -12.86
CA TYR A 96 5.39 -3.42 -12.50
C TYR A 96 5.13 -4.93 -12.67
N SER A 97 5.56 -5.52 -13.79
CA SER A 97 5.38 -6.95 -14.08
C SER A 97 6.16 -7.84 -13.12
N LEU A 98 7.28 -7.35 -12.57
CA LEU A 98 8.08 -8.07 -11.58
C LEU A 98 7.30 -8.23 -10.27
N ILE A 99 6.65 -7.17 -9.81
CA ILE A 99 6.02 -7.14 -8.50
C ILE A 99 4.51 -7.41 -8.53
N GLN A 100 3.83 -7.35 -9.68
CA GLN A 100 2.36 -7.36 -9.78
C GLN A 100 1.63 -8.50 -9.03
N SER A 101 2.30 -9.62 -8.77
CA SER A 101 1.77 -10.77 -8.01
C SER A 101 1.90 -10.64 -6.49
N ASP A 102 2.67 -9.66 -6.02
CA ASP A 102 3.02 -9.49 -4.63
C ASP A 102 1.83 -8.98 -3.83
N LYS A 103 1.80 -9.35 -2.55
CA LYS A 103 0.75 -8.98 -1.61
C LYS A 103 1.38 -8.29 -0.42
N SER A 104 0.70 -7.27 0.10
CA SER A 104 1.23 -6.53 1.23
C SER A 104 1.26 -7.39 2.48
N GLU A 105 2.23 -7.12 3.34
CA GLU A 105 2.30 -7.68 4.67
C GLU A 105 1.21 -7.08 5.55
N VAL A 106 0.46 -7.95 6.24
CA VAL A 106 -0.64 -7.54 7.13
C VAL A 106 -0.12 -6.77 8.33
N ILE A 107 0.99 -7.26 8.90
CA ILE A 107 1.72 -6.63 9.99
C ILE A 107 3.19 -6.75 9.61
N PRO A 108 3.80 -5.68 9.06
CA PRO A 108 5.20 -5.71 8.72
C PRO A 108 6.04 -5.86 9.98
N ASP A 109 7.05 -6.71 9.90
CA ASP A 109 8.01 -6.87 10.99
C ASP A 109 8.83 -5.57 11.18
N ASP A 110 9.51 -5.46 12.33
CA ASP A 110 10.29 -4.27 12.62
C ASP A 110 11.58 -4.18 11.78
N ALA A 111 12.11 -5.29 11.27
CA ALA A 111 13.27 -5.29 10.39
C ALA A 111 12.92 -4.66 9.02
N VAL A 112 11.78 -5.02 8.43
CA VAL A 112 11.18 -4.44 7.22
C VAL A 112 10.95 -2.95 7.40
N LYS A 113 10.37 -2.51 8.52
CA LYS A 113 10.21 -1.07 8.79
C LYS A 113 11.57 -0.36 8.90
N ASN A 114 12.49 -0.92 9.67
CA ASN A 114 13.82 -0.35 9.91
C ASN A 114 14.66 -0.26 8.64
N ALA A 115 14.43 -1.15 7.68
CA ALA A 115 15.09 -1.15 6.37
C ALA A 115 14.95 0.19 5.62
N PHE A 116 13.90 0.98 5.89
CA PHE A 116 13.68 2.30 5.27
C PHE A 116 14.15 3.49 6.12
N TYR A 117 14.44 3.29 7.41
CA TYR A 117 14.96 4.33 8.29
C TYR A 117 16.49 4.33 8.38
N GLN A 118 17.10 3.17 8.21
CA GLN A 118 18.54 2.97 8.33
C GLN A 118 19.30 3.04 7.01
N SER A 119 18.59 2.89 5.88
CA SER A 119 19.17 2.99 4.54
C SER A 119 18.67 4.25 3.82
N ASN A 120 19.36 4.65 2.76
CA ASN A 120 18.88 5.66 1.81
C ASN A 120 18.04 4.94 0.74
N PRO A 121 16.72 4.73 0.92
CA PRO A 121 15.94 3.96 -0.03
C PRO A 121 15.91 4.64 -1.40
N ALA A 122 15.83 3.84 -2.45
CA ALA A 122 15.50 4.37 -3.76
C ALA A 122 14.01 4.69 -3.83
N ILE A 123 13.67 5.81 -4.46
CA ILE A 123 12.32 6.37 -4.48
C ILE A 123 11.84 6.44 -5.93
N LEU A 124 10.85 5.61 -6.27
CA LEU A 124 10.17 5.64 -7.55
C LEU A 124 8.89 6.48 -7.42
N SER A 125 8.82 7.55 -8.20
CA SER A 125 7.73 8.53 -8.16
C SER A 125 6.97 8.55 -9.48
N ILE A 126 5.66 8.40 -9.40
CA ILE A 126 4.75 8.70 -10.52
C ILE A 126 4.35 10.16 -10.39
N VAL A 127 4.71 10.97 -11.38
CA VAL A 127 4.53 12.42 -11.37
C VAL A 127 3.39 12.80 -12.31
N VAL A 128 2.50 13.65 -11.81
CA VAL A 128 1.44 14.30 -12.58
C VAL A 128 1.72 15.78 -12.67
N ARG A 129 1.18 16.42 -13.70
CA ARG A 129 1.25 17.87 -13.88
C ARG A 129 -0.15 18.44 -14.03
N LYS A 130 -0.31 19.67 -13.55
CA LYS A 130 -1.56 20.42 -13.77
C LYS A 130 -1.67 20.86 -15.23
N GLU A 131 -2.79 20.60 -15.89
CA GLU A 131 -3.02 21.03 -17.27
C GLU A 131 -3.01 22.57 -17.35
N GLY A 132 -2.24 23.13 -18.29
CA GLY A 132 -2.06 24.56 -18.46
C GLY A 132 -1.08 25.24 -17.49
N VAL A 133 -0.43 24.50 -16.58
CA VAL A 133 0.60 25.02 -15.67
C VAL A 133 1.80 24.07 -15.60
N ASN A 134 3.02 24.59 -15.65
CA ASN A 134 4.23 23.78 -15.45
C ASN A 134 4.51 23.55 -13.96
N THR A 135 3.56 22.95 -13.25
CA THR A 135 3.75 22.53 -11.86
C THR A 135 3.48 21.04 -11.76
N ASP A 136 4.53 20.31 -11.37
CA ASP A 136 4.49 18.89 -11.12
C ASP A 136 4.11 18.59 -9.67
N GLN A 137 3.50 17.43 -9.46
CA GLN A 137 3.16 16.88 -8.16
C GLN A 137 3.39 15.35 -8.20
N VAL A 138 3.93 14.81 -7.12
CA VAL A 138 4.00 13.35 -6.93
C VAL A 138 2.59 12.82 -6.69
N PHE A 139 2.14 11.93 -7.56
CA PHE A 139 0.85 11.24 -7.45
C PHE A 139 0.96 10.01 -6.57
N GLN A 140 2.05 9.26 -6.70
CA GLN A 140 2.31 8.02 -6.00
C GLN A 140 3.81 7.81 -5.83
N GLU A 141 4.19 7.27 -4.68
CA GLU A 141 5.58 6.98 -4.32
C GLU A 141 5.74 5.50 -3.94
N VAL A 142 6.83 4.91 -4.41
CA VAL A 142 7.31 3.58 -4.01
C VAL A 142 8.72 3.74 -3.47
N GLN A 143 8.97 3.28 -2.26
CA GLN A 143 10.30 3.25 -1.67
C GLN A 143 10.83 1.82 -1.65
N ILE A 144 12.07 1.65 -2.06
CA ILE A 144 12.72 0.35 -2.21
C ILE A 144 13.96 0.37 -1.31
N SER A 145 14.03 -0.56 -0.37
CA SER A 145 15.17 -0.66 0.53
C SER A 145 16.42 -1.07 -0.24
N THR A 146 17.54 -0.38 -0.05
CA THR A 146 18.77 -0.67 -0.80
C THR A 146 19.51 -1.91 -0.30
N GLY A 147 19.19 -2.39 0.90
CA GLY A 147 19.89 -3.47 1.58
C GLY A 147 19.09 -4.75 1.78
N GLY A 148 17.94 -4.91 1.14
CA GLY A 148 17.11 -6.09 1.34
C GLY A 148 15.94 -6.24 0.37
N ASP A 149 15.05 -7.14 0.73
CA ASP A 149 13.93 -7.57 -0.12
C ASP A 149 12.68 -6.71 0.06
N ALA A 150 12.76 -5.64 0.86
CA ALA A 150 11.60 -4.85 1.25
C ALA A 150 11.36 -3.66 0.31
N TYR A 151 10.10 -3.44 -0.04
CA TYR A 151 9.64 -2.19 -0.63
C TYR A 151 8.29 -1.77 -0.01
N ARG A 152 7.96 -0.48 -0.12
CA ARG A 152 6.69 0.06 0.39
C ARG A 152 6.07 1.05 -0.57
N VAL A 153 4.75 1.09 -0.62
CA VAL A 153 3.98 1.99 -1.48
C VAL A 153 3.16 2.95 -0.64
N SER A 154 3.21 4.23 -1.00
CA SER A 154 2.44 5.27 -0.32
C SER A 154 0.94 5.07 -0.58
N LEU A 155 0.16 5.01 0.49
CA LEU A 155 -1.30 5.04 0.42
C LEU A 155 -1.75 6.50 0.47
N ARG A 156 -2.51 6.91 -0.53
CA ARG A 156 -2.96 8.30 -0.66
C ARG A 156 -4.22 8.50 0.18
N GLU A 157 -4.06 9.05 1.38
CA GLU A 157 -5.16 9.52 2.22
C GLU A 157 -5.19 11.06 2.22
N GLU A 158 -6.38 11.66 2.11
CA GLU A 158 -6.53 13.12 1.94
C GLU A 158 -6.07 13.95 3.14
N GLN A 159 -5.95 13.39 4.35
CA GLN A 159 -5.78 14.18 5.59
C GLN A 159 -4.87 13.58 6.67
N ALA A 160 -4.13 12.50 6.39
CA ALA A 160 -3.30 11.82 7.40
C ALA A 160 -1.80 11.87 7.06
N LEU A 161 -0.97 11.53 8.06
CA LEU A 161 0.43 11.17 7.83
C LEU A 161 0.52 10.10 6.74
N PRO A 162 1.58 10.10 5.91
CA PRO A 162 1.72 9.13 4.82
C PRO A 162 1.65 7.71 5.39
N GLN A 163 0.61 6.98 4.99
CA GLN A 163 0.47 5.57 5.29
C GLN A 163 1.19 4.75 4.22
N TRP A 164 1.71 3.59 4.62
CA TRP A 164 2.53 2.76 3.76
C TRP A 164 2.01 1.32 3.77
N ALA A 165 1.83 0.74 2.59
CA ALA A 165 1.70 -0.70 2.43
C ALA A 165 3.09 -1.29 2.19
N TYR A 166 3.46 -2.31 2.97
CA TYR A 166 4.78 -2.94 2.93
C TYR A 166 4.72 -4.26 2.19
N PHE A 167 5.77 -4.58 1.46
CA PHE A 167 5.87 -5.75 0.61
C PHE A 167 7.29 -6.31 0.65
N THR A 168 7.42 -7.59 0.35
CA THR A 168 8.70 -8.28 0.23
C THR A 168 8.81 -8.98 -1.12
N HIS A 169 9.95 -8.80 -1.78
CA HIS A 169 10.29 -9.42 -3.04
C HIS A 169 11.81 -9.62 -3.10
N ALA A 170 12.26 -10.85 -3.35
CA ALA A 170 13.68 -11.19 -3.35
C ALA A 170 14.49 -10.32 -4.33
N ASP A 171 15.57 -9.71 -3.85
CA ASP A 171 16.50 -8.87 -4.63
C ASP A 171 15.81 -7.69 -5.33
N ILE A 172 14.76 -7.13 -4.73
CA ILE A 172 13.93 -6.10 -5.38
C ILE A 172 14.76 -4.88 -5.80
N TYR A 173 15.73 -4.46 -5.01
CA TYR A 173 16.54 -3.30 -5.32
C TYR A 173 17.36 -3.50 -6.59
N GLN A 174 18.11 -4.60 -6.67
CA GLN A 174 18.95 -4.94 -7.82
C GLN A 174 18.08 -5.11 -9.07
N LYS A 175 16.97 -5.85 -8.97
CA LYS A 175 16.04 -6.04 -10.08
C LYS A 175 15.40 -4.74 -10.54
N THR A 176 15.14 -3.79 -9.65
CA THR A 176 14.66 -2.45 -10.03
C THR A 176 15.71 -1.69 -10.82
N LEU A 177 16.96 -1.68 -10.36
CA LEU A 177 18.05 -1.00 -11.08
C LEU A 177 18.24 -1.61 -12.48
N GLU A 178 18.24 -2.94 -12.58
CA GLU A 178 18.29 -3.66 -13.86
C GLU A 178 17.11 -3.31 -14.77
N ALA A 179 15.88 -3.31 -14.24
CA ALA A 179 14.68 -2.96 -14.99
C ALA A 179 14.75 -1.53 -15.58
N PHE A 180 15.43 -0.62 -14.87
CA PHE A 180 15.58 0.78 -15.24
C PHE A 180 16.91 1.10 -15.94
N GLY A 181 17.72 0.07 -16.25
CA GLY A 181 19.02 0.21 -16.89
C GLY A 181 19.94 1.15 -16.14
N TRP A 182 19.95 1.05 -14.81
CA TRP A 182 20.84 1.78 -13.93
C TRP A 182 22.05 0.90 -13.65
N ASP A 183 23.19 1.26 -14.22
CA ASP A 183 24.45 0.57 -13.98
C ASP A 183 24.97 0.98 -12.59
N LEU A 184 25.26 -0.01 -11.74
CA LEU A 184 25.89 0.17 -10.42
C LEU A 184 27.39 0.48 -10.54
#